data_AF-L0IF71-F1
#
_entry.id   AF-L0IF71-F1
#
_cell.length_a   1.000
_cell.length_b   1.000
_cell.length_c   1.000
_cell.angle_alpha   90.00
_cell.angle_beta   90.00
_cell.angle_gamma   90.00
#
_symmetry.space_group_name_H-M   'P 1'
#
loop_
_entity.id
_entity.type
_entity.pdbx_description
1 polymer ?
#
loop_
_entity_poly.entity_id
_entity_poly.type
_entity_poly.pdbx_seq_one_letter_code
_entity_poly.pdbx_strand_id
1 'polypeptide(L)'
;MTELEIPPDADEPTAASLVRDFVDEGVLVEVHTADTMGHSVSESPTVEGEVTGFEPGYLELDGEGPTGKGVRWDEVSLLTRIET
;
A
#
# COMPACT_ATOMS: atom_id res chain seq x y z
N MET A 1 -5.21 15.05 1.75
CA MET A 1 -4.30 13.93 1.50
C MET A 1 -3.61 13.61 2.80
N THR A 2 -3.61 12.34 3.19
CA THR A 2 -3.01 11.87 4.44
C THR A 2 -2.04 10.74 4.10
N GLU A 3 -0.91 10.67 4.79
CA GLU A 3 0.19 9.76 4.47
C GLU A 3 0.42 8.79 5.64
N LEU A 4 0.68 7.53 5.32
CA LEU A 4 1.10 6.48 6.25
C LEU A 4 2.43 5.90 5.77
N GLU A 5 3.47 6.09 6.57
CA GLU A 5 4.76 5.46 6.34
C GLU A 5 4.79 4.09 7.03
N ILE A 6 5.07 3.04 6.25
CA ILE A 6 5.22 1.68 6.76
C ILE A 6 6.71 1.47 7.10
N PRO A 7 7.04 1.07 8.33
CA PRO A 7 8.42 0.82 8.70
C PRO A 7 9.04 -0.26 7.80
N PRO A 8 10.28 -0.11 7.34
CA PRO A 8 10.93 -1.10 6.46
C PRO A 8 11.23 -2.43 7.15
N ASP A 9 11.12 -2.49 8.49
CA ASP A 9 11.28 -3.70 9.30
C ASP A 9 9.91 -4.31 9.69
N ALA A 10 8.79 -3.74 9.20
CA ALA A 10 7.47 -4.24 9.51
C ALA A 10 7.16 -5.50 8.70
N ASP A 11 6.96 -6.62 9.39
CA ASP A 11 6.47 -7.85 8.74
C ASP A 11 5.08 -7.64 8.13
N GLU A 12 4.71 -8.48 7.15
CA GLU A 12 3.41 -8.49 6.48
C GLU A 12 2.18 -8.30 7.41
N PRO A 13 2.02 -9.01 8.55
CA PRO A 13 0.86 -8.82 9.42
C PRO A 13 0.84 -7.43 10.08
N THR A 14 2.01 -6.85 10.36
CA THR A 14 2.14 -5.51 10.93
C THR A 14 1.77 -4.46 9.89
N ALA A 15 2.32 -4.56 8.67
CA ALA A 15 1.99 -3.69 7.55
C ALA A 15 0.50 -3.73 7.23
N ALA A 16 -0.08 -4.93 7.10
CA ALA A 16 -1.50 -5.12 6.84
C ALA A 16 -2.37 -4.50 7.95
N SER A 17 -1.98 -4.61 9.22
CA SER A 17 -2.72 -4.01 10.32
C SER A 17 -2.67 -2.49 10.30
N LEU A 18 -1.51 -1.89 9.99
CA LEU A 18 -1.35 -0.44 9.88
C LEU A 18 -2.21 0.12 8.75
N VAL A 19 -2.18 -0.52 7.59
CA VAL A 19 -2.97 -0.09 6.43
C VAL A 19 -4.47 -0.23 6.71
N ARG A 20 -4.93 -1.33 7.34
CA ARG A 20 -6.33 -1.49 7.73
C ARG A 20 -6.83 -0.46 8.75
N ASP A 21 -5.96 0.02 9.63
CA ASP A 21 -6.32 1.09 10.58
C ASP A 21 -6.37 2.47 9.91
N PHE A 22 -5.63 2.63 8.81
CA PHE A 22 -5.46 3.89 8.11
C PHE A 22 -6.47 4.10 6.97
N VAL A 23 -6.87 3.03 6.28
CA VAL A 23 -7.73 3.08 5.11
C VAL A 23 -8.79 1.97 5.15
N ASP A 24 -10.00 2.31 4.71
CA ASP A 24 -11.13 1.41 4.49
C ASP A 24 -11.27 1.03 3.00
N GLU A 25 -12.04 -0.02 2.72
CA GLU A 25 -12.47 -0.36 1.36
C GLU A 25 -13.28 0.79 0.72
N GLY A 26 -13.08 1.06 -0.56
CA GLY A 26 -13.68 2.16 -1.31
C GLY A 26 -12.90 3.48 -1.26
N VAL A 27 -11.70 3.49 -0.68
CA VAL A 27 -10.83 4.67 -0.61
C VAL A 27 -9.76 4.61 -1.69
N LEU A 28 -9.58 5.72 -2.41
CA LEU A 28 -8.50 5.87 -3.39
C LEU A 28 -7.16 6.10 -2.67
N VAL A 29 -6.17 5.28 -3.00
CA VAL A 29 -4.82 5.36 -2.42
C VAL A 29 -3.73 5.33 -3.47
N GLU A 30 -2.62 5.97 -3.13
CA GLU A 30 -1.35 5.89 -3.83
C GLU A 30 -0.39 5.04 -2.99
N VAL A 31 0.19 4.01 -3.61
CA VAL A 31 1.12 3.08 -2.97
C VAL A 31 2.50 3.28 -3.57
N HIS A 32 3.48 3.54 -2.70
CA HIS A 32 4.88 3.61 -3.07
C HIS A 32 5.62 2.42 -2.48
N THR A 33 6.39 1.77 -3.33
CA THR A 33 7.25 0.66 -2.95
C THR A 33 8.67 1.14 -2.70
N ALA A 34 9.36 0.57 -1.70
CA ALA A 34 10.79 0.81 -1.53
C ALA A 34 11.54 0.28 -2.75
N ASP A 35 12.50 1.05 -3.24
CA ASP A 35 13.44 0.55 -4.23
C ASP A 35 14.26 -0.60 -3.61
N THR A 36 14.76 -1.54 -4.42
CA THR A 36 15.36 -2.83 -3.97
C THR A 36 16.58 -2.69 -3.05
N MET A 37 17.03 -1.46 -2.82
CA MET A 37 18.09 -1.10 -1.89
C MET A 37 17.60 -0.52 -0.56
N GLY A 38 16.30 -0.48 -0.26
CA GLY A 38 15.75 -0.05 1.03
C GLY A 38 16.07 1.39 1.44
N HIS A 39 16.54 2.24 0.52
CA HIS A 39 17.13 3.55 0.86
C HIS A 39 16.28 4.75 0.44
N SER A 40 15.28 4.62 -0.43
CA SER A 40 14.40 5.73 -0.78
C SER A 40 13.07 5.22 -1.35
N VAL A 41 11.98 5.78 -0.83
CA VAL A 41 10.66 5.71 -1.44
C VAL A 41 10.72 6.53 -2.73
N SER A 42 10.28 5.96 -3.86
CA SER A 42 10.28 6.68 -5.14
C SER A 42 9.37 7.91 -5.07
N GLU A 43 9.78 9.03 -5.69
CA GLU A 43 9.00 10.28 -5.72
C GLU A 43 7.67 10.12 -6.47
N SER A 44 7.54 9.10 -7.32
CA SER A 44 6.30 8.75 -8.02
C SER A 44 5.63 7.52 -7.39
N PRO A 45 4.29 7.48 -7.28
CA PRO A 45 3.59 6.31 -6.80
C PRO A 45 3.85 5.12 -7.74
N THR A 46 4.10 3.95 -7.17
CA THR A 46 4.27 2.71 -7.94
C THR A 46 2.92 2.26 -8.48
N VAL A 47 1.87 2.38 -7.67
CA VAL A 47 0.50 2.01 -8.02
C VAL A 47 -0.49 3.01 -7.41
N GLU A 48 -1.51 3.38 -8.18
CA GLU A 48 -2.68 4.15 -7.70
C GLU A 48 -3.95 3.34 -7.98
N GLY A 49 -4.83 3.23 -6.99
CA GLY A 49 -6.10 2.53 -7.13
C GLY A 49 -6.99 2.58 -5.90
N GLU A 50 -8.25 2.18 -6.07
CA GLU A 50 -9.22 2.10 -4.97
C GLU A 50 -9.00 0.83 -4.15
N VAL A 51 -8.90 0.94 -2.82
CA VAL A 51 -8.83 -0.23 -1.95
C VAL A 51 -10.12 -1.03 -2.05
N THR A 52 -10.00 -2.28 -2.49
CA THR A 52 -11.15 -3.16 -2.74
C THR A 52 -11.12 -4.42 -1.89
N GLY A 53 -9.98 -4.72 -1.28
CA GLY A 53 -9.83 -5.86 -0.38
C GLY A 53 -8.48 -5.90 0.33
N PHE A 54 -8.44 -6.62 1.45
CA PHE A 54 -7.24 -6.81 2.28
C PHE A 54 -6.87 -8.29 2.38
N GLU A 55 -6.21 -8.80 1.35
CA GLU A 55 -5.91 -10.23 1.21
C GLU A 55 -4.65 -10.64 2.01
N PRO A 56 -4.55 -11.93 2.39
CA PRO A 56 -3.34 -12.45 2.99
C PRO A 56 -2.18 -12.39 1.98
N GLY A 57 -1.24 -11.48 2.22
CA GLY A 57 -0.03 -11.29 1.42
C GLY A 57 -0.07 -10.10 0.45
N TYR A 58 -1.24 -9.49 0.20
CA TYR A 58 -1.33 -8.29 -0.64
C TYR A 58 -2.55 -7.41 -0.33
N LEU A 59 -2.43 -6.12 -0.68
CA LEU A 59 -3.52 -5.16 -0.75
C LEU A 59 -4.15 -5.23 -2.15
N GLU A 60 -5.47 -5.42 -2.24
CA GLU A 60 -6.19 -5.43 -3.52
C GLU A 60 -6.65 -4.02 -3.89
N LEU A 61 -6.28 -3.58 -5.10
CA LEU A 61 -6.61 -2.26 -5.63
C LEU A 61 -7.42 -2.40 -6.93
N ASP A 62 -8.50 -1.63 -7.07
CA ASP A 62 -9.45 -1.65 -8.19
C ASP A 62 -10.03 -3.05 -8.53
N GLY A 63 -10.09 -3.96 -7.56
CA GLY A 63 -10.50 -5.35 -7.74
C GLY A 63 -9.46 -6.20 -8.48
N GLU A 64 -8.22 -5.72 -8.57
CA GLU A 64 -7.10 -6.40 -9.20
C GLU A 64 -6.13 -6.95 -8.15
N GLY A 65 -5.84 -8.24 -8.22
CA GLY A 65 -4.83 -8.90 -7.39
C GLY A 65 -3.38 -8.55 -7.78
N PRO A 66 -2.39 -9.29 -7.24
CA PRO A 66 -0.96 -8.92 -7.31
C PRO A 66 -0.34 -8.97 -8.72
N THR A 67 -1.04 -9.50 -9.72
CA THR A 67 -0.62 -9.48 -11.13
C THR A 67 -1.17 -8.27 -11.90
N GLY A 68 -2.06 -7.50 -11.29
CA GLY A 68 -2.60 -6.24 -11.80
C GLY A 68 -2.14 -5.09 -10.91
N LYS A 69 -3.08 -4.46 -10.19
CA LYS A 69 -2.79 -3.36 -9.25
C LYS A 69 -2.61 -3.79 -7.80
N GLY A 70 -2.76 -5.07 -7.46
CA GLY A 70 -2.53 -5.52 -6.10
C GLY A 70 -1.06 -5.39 -5.69
N VAL A 71 -0.79 -4.94 -4.46
CA VAL A 71 0.57 -4.70 -3.96
C VAL A 71 0.86 -5.58 -2.76
N ARG A 72 2.01 -6.25 -2.72
CA ARG A 72 2.38 -7.09 -1.56
C ARG A 72 2.69 -6.25 -0.35
N TRP A 73 2.33 -6.74 0.83
CA TRP A 73 2.54 -6.02 2.10
C TRP A 73 4.02 -5.70 2.38
N ASP A 74 4.91 -6.64 2.06
CA ASP A 74 6.38 -6.48 2.20
C ASP A 74 6.96 -5.41 1.25
N GLU A 75 6.25 -5.07 0.18
CA GLU A 75 6.68 -4.05 -0.79
C GLU A 75 6.13 -2.67 -0.45
N VAL A 76 5.09 -2.55 0.40
CA VAL A 76 4.49 -1.26 0.75
C VAL A 76 5.41 -0.50 1.70
N SER A 77 5.87 0.68 1.29
CA SER A 77 6.70 1.56 2.12
C SER A 77 6.02 2.86 2.50
N LEU A 78 5.20 3.40 1.60
CA LEU A 78 4.37 4.56 1.88
C LEU A 78 3.01 4.36 1.23
N LEU A 79 1.96 4.69 1.97
CA LEU A 79 0.59 4.66 1.49
C LEU A 79 -0.05 6.03 1.73
N THR A 80 -0.49 6.68 0.66
CA THR A 80 -1.10 7.99 0.71
C THR A 80 -2.57 7.86 0.37
N ARG A 81 -3.43 8.32 1.29
CA ARG A 81 -4.87 8.44 1.05
C ARG A 81 -5.16 9.71 0.28
N ILE A 82 -5.80 9.55 -0.88
CA ILE A 82 -6.41 10.65 -1.63
C ILE A 82 -7.80 10.88 -1.04
N GLU A 83 -7.97 12.02 -0.37
CA GLU A 83 -9.30 12.45 0.07
C GLU A 83 -10.11 12.89 -1.15
N THR A 84 -11.25 12.23 -1.37
CA THR A 84 -12.22 12.54 -2.42
C THR A 84 -13.34 13.43 -1.92
#